data_AF-A0A0D6LGG3-F1
#
_entry.id   AF-A0A0D6LGG3-F1
#
_cell.length_a   1.000
_cell.length_b   1.000
_cell.length_c   1.000
_cell.angle_alpha   90.00
_cell.angle_beta   90.00
_cell.angle_gamma   90.00
#
_symmetry.space_group_name_H-M   'P 1'
#
loop_
_entity.id
_entity.type
_entity.pdbx_description
1 polymer ?
#
loop_
_entity_poly.entity_id
_entity_poly.type
_entity_poly.pdbx_seq_one_letter_code
_entity_poly.pdbx_strand_id
1 'polypeptide(L)'
;MLLRNTLISDEWRQHVLDYHNRIRRTVAEGKQKTGAAGKFMPKADKMYYLNWDCDMEYNAFLSSCGGSVAIPRVNGVNKADIQTNKKCNIKDDTTTILRSWWDQATAADLSQNIQYNENLQKEFGNMVHAVSSGFACSYSNCAGNTGELLCLYSSSQLRVKAGGQKQ
;
A
#
# COMPACT_ATOMS: atom_id res chain seq x y z
N MET A 1 -1.32 -8.33 -23.37
CA MET A 1 -2.26 -7.29 -23.86
C MET A 1 -1.98 -6.05 -23.01
N LEU A 2 -1.29 -5.05 -23.56
CA LEU A 2 -0.90 -3.85 -22.80
C LEU A 2 -2.14 -2.96 -22.63
N LEU A 3 -2.68 -2.91 -21.42
CA LEU A 3 -3.69 -1.92 -21.07
C LEU A 3 -3.04 -0.54 -21.06
N ARG A 4 -3.21 0.20 -22.16
CA ARG A 4 -3.06 1.67 -22.14
C ARG A 4 -4.27 2.23 -21.42
N ASN A 5 -4.26 2.17 -20.09
CA ASN A 5 -5.22 2.94 -19.29
C ASN A 5 -4.79 4.40 -19.38
N THR A 6 -5.34 5.16 -20.34
CA THR A 6 -4.91 6.52 -20.71
C THR A 6 -5.05 7.56 -19.60
N LEU A 7 -5.64 7.17 -18.47
CA LEU A 7 -5.85 8.00 -17.29
C LEU A 7 -4.72 7.91 -16.26
N ILE A 8 -3.93 6.83 -16.23
CA ILE A 8 -2.83 6.63 -15.28
C ILE A 8 -1.51 6.74 -16.04
N SER A 9 -0.71 7.76 -15.71
CA SER A 9 0.58 8.01 -16.36
C SER A 9 1.71 7.19 -15.72
N ASP A 10 2.75 6.89 -16.51
CA ASP A 10 3.95 6.23 -16.00
C ASP A 10 4.67 7.08 -14.95
N GLU A 11 4.61 8.41 -15.06
CA GLU A 11 5.12 9.32 -14.04
C GLU A 11 4.41 9.10 -12.70
N TRP A 12 3.08 8.94 -12.70
CA TRP A 12 2.34 8.67 -11.49
C TRP A 12 2.69 7.29 -10.91
N ARG A 13 2.78 6.26 -11.75
CA ARG A 13 3.21 4.90 -11.33
C ARG A 13 4.58 4.94 -10.65
N GLN A 14 5.54 5.60 -11.29
CA GLN A 14 6.90 5.75 -10.78
C GLN A 14 6.91 6.52 -9.45
N HIS A 15 6.17 7.63 -9.36
CA HIS A 15 6.06 8.41 -8.13
C HIS A 15 5.53 7.60 -6.95
N VAL A 16 4.46 6.82 -7.16
CA VAL A 16 3.88 5.95 -6.14
C VAL A 16 4.86 4.85 -5.74
N LEU A 17 5.50 4.18 -6.71
CA LEU A 17 6.48 3.12 -6.46
C LEU A 17 7.69 3.62 -5.66
N ASP A 18 8.26 4.76 -6.06
CA ASP A 18 9.40 5.38 -5.41
C ASP A 18 9.07 5.80 -3.98
N TYR A 19 7.85 6.33 -3.76
CA TYR A 19 7.40 6.69 -2.42
C TYR A 19 7.38 5.48 -1.49
N HIS A 20 6.85 4.34 -1.93
CA HIS A 20 6.82 3.11 -1.14
C HIS A 20 8.24 2.57 -0.89
N ASN A 21 9.07 2.48 -1.93
CA ASN A 21 10.42 1.96 -1.80
C ASN A 21 11.33 2.86 -0.92
N ARG A 22 11.11 4.18 -0.90
CA ARG A 22 11.77 5.10 0.04
C ARG A 22 11.37 4.82 1.50
N ILE A 23 10.10 4.54 1.76
CA ILE A 23 9.63 4.18 3.11
C ILE A 23 10.22 2.84 3.53
N ARG A 24 10.15 1.82 2.67
CA ARG A 24 10.72 0.50 2.92
C ARG A 24 12.21 0.56 3.22
N ARG A 25 12.97 1.41 2.52
CA ARG A 25 14.37 1.70 2.82
C ARG A 25 14.55 2.34 4.21
N THR A 26 13.75 3.36 4.54
CA THR A 26 13.77 4.00 5.87
C THR A 26 13.55 3.00 7.01
N VAL A 27 12.61 2.07 6.84
CA VAL A 27 12.37 0.99 7.80
C VAL A 27 13.54 0.02 7.84
N ALA A 28 14.03 -0.45 6.69
CA ALA A 28 15.15 -1.38 6.62
C ALA A 28 16.41 -0.84 7.31
N GLU A 29 16.67 0.46 7.20
CA GLU A 29 17.79 1.14 7.85
C GLU A 29 17.59 1.38 9.35
N GLY A 30 16.41 1.08 9.92
CA GLY A 30 16.08 1.31 11.33
C GLY A 30 15.90 2.79 11.67
N LYS A 31 15.49 3.61 10.68
CA LYS A 31 15.30 5.06 10.83
C LYS A 31 13.83 5.46 10.95
N GLN A 32 12.92 4.49 10.90
CA GLN A 32 11.50 4.74 11.05
C GLN A 32 11.13 4.95 12.52
N LYS A 33 10.62 6.13 12.86
CA LYS A 33 10.07 6.39 14.20
C LYS A 33 8.83 5.55 14.44
N THR A 34 8.58 5.24 15.71
CA THR A 34 7.39 4.51 16.17
C THR A 34 6.66 5.29 17.26
N GLY A 35 5.56 4.75 17.80
CA GLY A 35 4.70 5.47 18.74
C GLY A 35 5.34 5.76 20.10
N ALA A 36 6.40 5.04 20.48
CA ALA A 36 7.18 5.37 21.67
C ALA A 36 8.14 6.54 21.40
N ALA A 37 8.11 7.55 22.27
CA ALA A 37 8.93 8.75 22.16
C ALA A 37 10.44 8.41 22.07
N GLY A 38 11.11 8.96 21.05
CA GLY A 38 12.54 8.75 20.82
C GLY A 38 12.91 7.33 20.38
N LYS A 39 11.94 6.45 20.12
CA LYS A 39 12.18 5.08 19.65
C LYS A 39 11.98 4.96 18.15
N PHE A 40 12.68 3.98 17.60
CA PHE A 40 12.66 3.63 16.18
C PHE A 40 12.34 2.14 16.05
N MET A 41 11.77 1.78 14.91
CA MET A 41 11.64 0.38 14.52
C MET A 41 13.05 -0.24 14.35
N PRO A 42 13.22 -1.54 14.69
CA PRO A 42 14.45 -2.26 14.42
C PRO A 42 14.75 -2.30 12.91
N LYS A 43 16.03 -2.47 12.57
CA LYS A 43 16.46 -2.72 11.20
C LYS A 43 15.83 -4.01 10.68
N ALA A 44 15.51 -4.03 9.39
CA ALA A 44 15.02 -5.23 8.73
C ALA A 44 16.17 -5.88 7.95
N ASP A 45 16.56 -7.10 8.33
CA ASP A 45 17.62 -7.85 7.65
C ASP A 45 17.26 -8.19 6.20
N LYS A 46 15.95 -8.34 5.92
CA LYS A 46 15.41 -8.63 4.60
C LYS A 46 14.14 -7.81 4.38
N MET A 47 14.20 -6.89 3.42
CA MET A 47 13.08 -6.09 2.95
C MET A 47 13.18 -6.01 1.43
N TYR A 48 12.27 -6.65 0.70
CA TYR A 48 12.33 -6.62 -0.76
C TYR A 48 11.94 -5.25 -1.31
N TYR A 49 12.55 -4.85 -2.43
CA TYR A 49 12.02 -3.76 -3.23
C TYR A 49 10.69 -4.19 -3.85
N LEU A 50 9.72 -3.28 -3.86
CA LEU A 50 8.50 -3.44 -4.64
C LEU A 50 8.80 -3.18 -6.10
N ASN A 51 8.20 -3.98 -6.96
CA ASN A 51 8.22 -3.85 -8.41
C ASN A 51 6.79 -3.65 -8.91
N TRP A 52 6.61 -2.73 -9.86
CA TRP A 52 5.30 -2.46 -10.43
C TRP A 52 4.80 -3.67 -11.22
N ASP A 53 3.61 -4.17 -10.89
CA ASP A 53 2.97 -5.31 -11.54
C ASP A 53 1.71 -4.85 -12.29
N CYS A 54 1.74 -4.93 -13.62
CA CYS A 54 0.65 -4.45 -14.47
C CYS A 54 -0.65 -5.25 -14.30
N ASP A 55 -0.57 -6.56 -13.99
CA ASP A 55 -1.75 -7.39 -13.78
C ASP A 55 -2.40 -7.04 -12.43
N MET A 56 -1.59 -6.74 -11.42
CA MET A 56 -2.07 -6.20 -10.15
C MET A 56 -2.68 -4.80 -10.30
N GLU A 57 -2.11 -3.93 -11.15
CA GLU A 57 -2.71 -2.62 -11.45
C GLU A 57 -4.10 -2.80 -12.06
N TYR A 58 -4.22 -3.72 -13.02
CA TYR A 58 -5.49 -3.98 -13.67
C TYR A 58 -6.51 -4.59 -12.70
N ASN A 59 -6.08 -5.50 -11.83
CA ASN A 59 -6.95 -6.03 -10.78
C ASN A 59 -7.40 -4.93 -9.80
N ALA A 60 -6.50 -4.03 -9.39
CA ALA A 60 -6.85 -2.89 -8.57
C ALA A 60 -7.88 -1.97 -9.24
N PHE A 61 -7.78 -1.77 -10.55
CA PHE A 61 -8.79 -1.06 -11.33
C PHE A 61 -10.14 -1.79 -11.38
N LEU A 62 -10.17 -3.11 -11.57
CA LEU A 62 -11.41 -3.87 -11.64
C LEU A 62 -12.11 -4.04 -10.28
N SER A 63 -11.36 -3.95 -9.19
CA SER A 63 -11.87 -4.08 -7.82
C SER A 63 -12.25 -2.75 -7.18
N SER A 64 -11.94 -1.61 -7.79
CA SER A 64 -12.26 -0.29 -7.23
C SER A 64 -13.75 0.06 -7.39
N CYS A 65 -14.23 1.02 -6.59
CA CYS A 65 -15.56 1.62 -6.76
C CYS A 65 -16.75 0.63 -6.72
N GLY A 66 -16.68 -0.39 -5.85
CA GLY A 66 -17.68 -1.47 -5.79
C GLY A 66 -17.44 -2.57 -6.84
N GLY A 67 -16.17 -2.73 -7.22
CA GLY A 67 -15.73 -3.53 -8.36
C GLY A 67 -16.23 -4.97 -8.43
N SER A 68 -16.14 -5.52 -9.64
CA SER A 68 -16.73 -6.80 -10.05
C SER A 68 -15.82 -8.00 -9.81
N VAL A 69 -14.57 -7.78 -9.41
CA VAL A 69 -13.56 -8.82 -9.21
C VAL A 69 -13.13 -8.88 -7.75
N ALA A 70 -13.10 -10.10 -7.21
CA ALA A 70 -12.60 -10.38 -5.87
C ALA A 70 -11.07 -10.31 -5.84
N ILE A 71 -10.54 -9.55 -4.88
CA ILE A 71 -9.10 -9.50 -4.63
C ILE A 71 -8.67 -10.80 -3.91
N PRO A 72 -7.63 -11.50 -4.39
CA PRO A 72 -7.13 -12.69 -3.71
C PRO A 72 -6.71 -12.38 -2.27
N ARG A 73 -7.08 -13.26 -1.32
CA ARG A 73 -6.78 -13.07 0.12
C ARG A 73 -5.30 -13.01 0.44
N VAL A 74 -4.46 -13.52 -0.45
CA VAL A 74 -3.01 -13.45 -0.31
C VAL A 74 -2.49 -12.01 -0.45
N ASN A 75 -3.21 -11.14 -1.16
CA ASN A 75 -2.77 -9.78 -1.39
C ASN A 75 -3.00 -8.89 -0.16
N GLY A 76 -2.01 -8.03 0.14
CA GLY A 76 -2.26 -6.87 0.99
C GLY A 76 -3.09 -5.85 0.20
N VAL A 77 -3.97 -5.11 0.90
CA VAL A 77 -4.86 -4.13 0.27
C VAL A 77 -4.90 -2.86 1.10
N ASN A 78 -4.55 -1.73 0.47
CA ASN A 78 -4.84 -0.40 0.98
C ASN A 78 -5.83 0.29 0.04
N LYS A 79 -6.78 1.03 0.60
CA LYS A 79 -7.72 1.83 -0.16
C LYS A 79 -8.01 3.16 0.52
N ALA A 80 -8.31 4.18 -0.26
CA ALA A 80 -8.71 5.49 0.23
C ALA A 80 -9.53 6.24 -0.81
N ASP A 81 -10.39 7.14 -0.37
CA ASP A 81 -11.06 8.08 -1.26
C ASP A 81 -10.05 9.06 -1.84
N ILE A 82 -10.20 9.36 -3.13
CA ILE A 82 -9.36 10.31 -3.86
C ILE A 82 -10.20 11.19 -4.76
N GLN A 83 -9.86 12.47 -4.87
CA GLN A 83 -10.57 13.40 -5.75
C GLN A 83 -10.03 13.25 -7.18
N THR A 84 -10.90 12.88 -8.14
CA THR A 84 -10.48 12.57 -9.52
C THR A 84 -10.78 13.68 -10.53
N ASN A 85 -11.54 14.70 -10.12
CA ASN A 85 -11.91 15.84 -10.96
C ASN A 85 -10.79 16.87 -11.14
N LYS A 86 -9.76 16.86 -10.29
CA LYS A 86 -8.60 17.74 -10.37
C LYS A 86 -7.42 16.99 -11.00
N LYS A 87 -7.49 16.72 -12.31
CA LYS A 87 -6.43 15.99 -13.03
C LYS A 87 -5.03 16.55 -12.79
N CYS A 88 -4.89 17.86 -12.57
CA CYS A 88 -3.60 18.50 -12.26
C CYS A 88 -3.05 18.17 -10.86
N ASN A 89 -3.88 17.71 -9.93
CA ASN A 89 -3.50 17.50 -8.52
C ASN A 89 -3.43 16.03 -8.12
N ILE A 90 -3.71 15.09 -9.03
CA ILE A 90 -3.84 13.68 -8.68
C ILE A 90 -2.58 13.12 -8.00
N LYS A 91 -1.39 13.58 -8.40
CA LYS A 91 -0.11 13.22 -7.79
C LYS A 91 0.02 13.74 -6.35
N ASP A 92 -0.43 14.97 -6.09
CA ASP A 92 -0.40 15.59 -4.76
C ASP A 92 -1.45 14.97 -3.82
N ASP A 93 -2.64 14.72 -4.34
CA ASP A 93 -3.72 14.04 -3.62
C ASP A 93 -3.29 12.62 -3.25
N THR A 94 -2.69 11.89 -4.21
CA THR A 94 -2.09 10.58 -3.95
C THR A 94 -1.00 10.67 -2.88
N THR A 95 -0.09 11.65 -2.98
CA THR A 95 0.98 11.82 -1.98
C THR A 95 0.44 12.09 -0.58
N THR A 96 -0.66 12.82 -0.47
CA THR A 96 -1.33 13.09 0.80
C THR A 96 -1.87 11.80 1.42
N ILE A 97 -2.48 10.93 0.61
CA ILE A 97 -2.95 9.61 1.05
C ILE A 97 -1.78 8.70 1.45
N LEU A 98 -0.74 8.61 0.63
CA LEU A 98 0.42 7.76 0.95
C LEU A 98 1.12 8.22 2.24
N ARG A 99 1.15 9.53 2.49
CA ARG A 99 1.66 10.10 3.74
C ARG A 99 0.80 9.70 4.93
N SER A 100 -0.53 9.79 4.83
CA SER A 100 -1.41 9.40 5.94
C SER A 100 -1.29 7.91 6.28
N TRP A 101 -1.11 7.05 5.27
CA TRP A 101 -0.80 5.64 5.50
C TRP A 101 0.55 5.47 6.19
N TRP A 102 1.58 6.21 5.79
CA TRP A 102 2.90 6.15 6.43
C TRP A 102 2.87 6.68 7.88
N ASP A 103 2.12 7.75 8.15
CA ASP A 103 2.01 8.38 9.47
C ASP A 103 1.45 7.43 10.54
N GLN A 104 0.72 6.37 10.15
CA GLN A 104 0.29 5.31 11.06
C GLN A 104 1.47 4.59 11.76
N ALA A 105 2.69 4.69 11.25
CA ALA A 105 3.88 4.10 11.88
C ALA A 105 4.06 4.50 13.35
N THR A 106 3.53 5.65 13.76
CA THR A 106 3.62 6.18 15.13
C THR A 106 2.36 5.94 15.97
N ALA A 107 1.34 5.25 15.44
CA ALA A 107 0.10 5.01 16.17
C ALA A 107 0.24 3.97 17.31
N ALA A 108 1.27 3.12 17.27
CA ALA A 108 1.65 2.20 18.34
C ALA A 108 3.16 1.98 18.35
N ASP A 109 3.71 1.51 19.47
CA ASP A 109 5.13 1.17 19.60
C ASP A 109 5.47 -0.17 18.92
N LEU A 110 6.43 -0.10 17.99
CA LEU A 110 6.97 -1.19 17.18
C LEU A 110 8.47 -1.34 17.41
N SER A 111 9.04 -0.75 18.48
CA SER A 111 10.48 -0.79 18.74
C SER A 111 10.99 -2.13 19.28
N GLN A 112 10.11 -2.92 19.91
CA GLN A 112 10.47 -4.21 20.51
C GLN A 112 9.81 -5.40 19.80
N ASN A 113 8.56 -5.25 19.35
CA ASN A 113 7.79 -6.31 18.71
C ASN A 113 7.10 -5.75 17.47
N ILE A 114 7.42 -6.30 16.29
CA ILE A 114 6.83 -5.86 15.02
C ILE A 114 5.51 -6.59 14.82
N GLN A 115 4.48 -6.09 15.49
CA GLN A 115 3.10 -6.52 15.30
C GLN A 115 2.23 -5.29 15.03
N TYR A 116 1.88 -5.11 13.76
CA TYR A 116 1.03 -4.01 13.33
C TYR A 116 -0.38 -4.18 13.88
N ASN A 117 -0.90 -3.14 14.51
CA ASN A 117 -2.29 -3.12 14.92
C ASN A 117 -3.19 -2.93 13.70
N GLU A 118 -4.07 -3.90 13.40
CA GLU A 118 -4.94 -3.86 12.21
C GLU A 118 -5.91 -2.67 12.17
N ASN A 119 -6.24 -2.07 13.31
CA ASN A 119 -7.13 -0.91 13.38
C ASN A 119 -6.39 0.42 13.26
N LEU A 120 -5.09 0.44 13.55
CA LEU A 120 -4.31 1.68 13.66
C LEU A 120 -3.17 1.79 12.62
N GLN A 121 -2.67 0.65 12.13
CA GLN A 121 -1.41 0.55 11.39
C GLN A 121 -1.51 -0.40 10.19
N LYS A 122 -2.73 -0.74 9.76
CA LYS A 122 -2.93 -1.66 8.64
C LYS A 122 -2.30 -1.11 7.36
N GLU A 123 -2.56 0.12 6.99
CA GLU A 123 -2.06 0.64 5.73
C GLU A 123 -0.54 0.75 5.75
N PHE A 124 0.04 1.25 6.85
CA PHE A 124 1.49 1.27 7.03
C PHE A 124 2.09 -0.13 6.94
N GLY A 125 1.55 -1.09 7.68
CA GLY A 125 2.11 -2.43 7.73
C GLY A 125 2.04 -3.17 6.39
N ASN A 126 1.07 -2.85 5.52
CA ASN A 126 1.07 -3.35 4.14
C ASN A 126 2.19 -2.72 3.31
N MET A 127 2.39 -1.39 3.41
CA MET A 127 3.47 -0.68 2.71
C MET A 127 4.85 -1.27 3.03
N VAL A 128 5.06 -1.68 4.28
CA VAL A 128 6.36 -2.14 4.79
C VAL A 128 6.43 -3.64 5.04
N HIS A 129 5.48 -4.42 4.51
CA HIS A 129 5.50 -5.86 4.65
C HIS A 129 6.69 -6.46 3.89
N ALA A 130 7.64 -7.03 4.63
CA ALA A 130 8.98 -7.34 4.15
C ALA A 130 9.04 -8.25 2.94
N VAL A 131 8.16 -9.25 2.89
CA VAL A 131 8.16 -10.29 1.84
C VAL A 131 7.36 -9.92 0.60
N SER A 132 6.61 -8.81 0.62
CA SER A 132 5.95 -8.32 -0.60
C SER A 132 7.00 -7.79 -1.58
N SER A 133 6.87 -8.18 -2.85
CA SER A 133 7.80 -7.80 -3.93
C SER A 133 7.08 -7.37 -5.21
N GLY A 134 5.84 -7.82 -5.42
CA GLY A 134 4.93 -7.28 -6.44
C GLY A 134 4.00 -6.25 -5.81
N PHE A 135 3.70 -5.19 -6.55
CA PHE A 135 2.91 -4.07 -6.07
C PHE A 135 2.34 -3.29 -7.24
N ALA A 136 1.12 -2.79 -7.09
CA ALA A 136 0.61 -1.75 -7.97
C ALA A 136 -0.56 -1.03 -7.31
N CYS A 137 -0.84 0.16 -7.81
CA CYS A 137 -2.04 0.90 -7.45
C CYS A 137 -2.80 1.32 -8.70
N SER A 138 -4.11 1.48 -8.56
CA SER A 138 -4.95 2.16 -9.53
C SER A 138 -5.81 3.20 -8.81
N TYR A 139 -6.17 4.27 -9.52
CA TYR A 139 -7.24 5.16 -9.10
C TYR A 139 -8.37 5.14 -10.12
N SER A 140 -9.60 5.25 -9.65
CA SER A 140 -10.79 5.19 -10.49
C SER A 140 -11.80 6.25 -10.05
N ASN A 141 -12.54 6.83 -10.99
CA ASN A 141 -13.67 7.70 -10.67
C ASN A 141 -14.89 6.81 -10.40
N CYS A 142 -15.45 6.90 -9.19
CA CYS A 142 -16.60 6.10 -8.78
C CYS A 142 -17.92 6.80 -9.11
N ALA A 143 -18.01 8.10 -8.79
CA ALA A 143 -19.15 8.94 -9.14
C ALA A 143 -18.78 10.43 -9.02
N GLY A 144 -19.07 11.21 -10.07
CA GLY A 144 -18.83 12.65 -10.08
C GLY A 144 -17.37 12.99 -9.83
N ASN A 145 -17.06 13.53 -8.64
CA ASN A 145 -15.70 13.92 -8.24
C ASN A 145 -15.04 12.90 -7.31
N THR A 146 -15.81 11.94 -6.80
CA THR A 146 -15.37 10.95 -5.83
C THR A 146 -14.78 9.76 -6.56
N GLY A 147 -13.51 9.46 -6.27
CA GLY A 147 -12.83 8.26 -6.71
C GLY A 147 -12.26 7.46 -5.56
N GLU A 148 -11.68 6.31 -5.91
CA GLU A 148 -10.99 5.43 -4.98
C GLU A 148 -9.57 5.17 -5.51
N LEU A 149 -8.58 5.34 -4.63
CA LEU A 149 -7.23 4.81 -4.80
C LEU A 149 -7.21 3.43 -4.17
N LEU A 150 -6.78 2.41 -4.91
CA LEU A 150 -6.65 1.04 -4.45
C LEU A 150 -5.24 0.53 -4.78
N CYS A 151 -4.51 0.10 -3.76
CA CYS A 151 -3.18 -0.47 -3.88
C CYS A 151 -3.18 -1.93 -3.44
N LEU A 152 -2.58 -2.78 -4.27
CA LEU A 152 -2.39 -4.20 -4.02
C LEU A 152 -0.90 -4.51 -3.78
N TYR A 153 -0.66 -5.40 -2.82
CA TYR A 153 0.65 -5.93 -2.47
C TYR A 153 0.66 -7.44 -2.69
N SER A 154 1.75 -8.01 -3.19
CA SER A 154 1.81 -9.44 -3.56
C SER A 154 1.66 -10.37 -2.36
N SER A 155 1.88 -9.86 -1.13
CA SER A 155 1.49 -10.56 0.08
C SER A 155 0.88 -9.63 1.13
N SER A 156 0.00 -10.20 1.94
CA SER A 156 -0.63 -9.54 3.08
C SER A 156 0.22 -9.68 4.33
N GLN A 157 0.32 -8.60 5.11
CA GLN A 157 0.85 -8.68 6.47
C GLN A 157 -0.06 -9.48 7.42
N LEU A 158 -1.35 -9.58 7.07
CA LEU A 158 -2.31 -10.37 7.80
C LEU A 158 -1.99 -11.81 7.46
N ARG A 159 -1.53 -12.57 8.46
CA ARG A 159 -1.42 -14.02 8.31
C ARG A 159 -2.81 -14.52 7.92
N VAL A 160 -2.96 -14.97 6.67
CA VAL A 160 -3.94 -16.00 6.39
C VAL A 160 -3.54 -17.09 7.37
N LYS A 161 -4.35 -17.34 8.42
CA LYS A 161 -4.15 -18.52 9.24
C LYS A 161 -4.10 -19.66 8.23
N ALA A 162 -2.93 -20.24 8.03
CA ALA A 162 -2.80 -21.44 7.25
C ALA A 162 -3.74 -22.41 7.93
N GLY A 163 -4.86 -22.71 7.28
CA GLY A 163 -5.78 -23.75 7.68
C GLY A 163 -5.06 -25.08 7.52
N GLY A 164 -4.11 -25.36 8.41
CA GLY A 164 -3.67 -26.69 8.74
C GLY A 164 -4.81 -27.34 9.52
N GLN A 165 -5.47 -28.26 8.81
CA GLN A 165 -6.60 -29.11 9.16
C GLN A 165 -6.67 -29.61 10.62
N LYS A 166 -7.89 -29.94 11.08
CA LYS A 166 -8.24 -31.30 11.54
C LYS A 166 -9.74 -31.50 11.82
N GLN A 167 -10.22 -32.62 11.27
CA GLN A 167 -11.46 -33.40 11.50
C GLN A 167 -12.79 -32.72 11.16
#